data_AF-A0A7K2Q767-F1
#
_entry.id   AF-A0A7K2Q767-F1
#
_cell.length_a   1.000
_cell.length_b   1.000
_cell.length_c   1.000
_cell.angle_alpha   90.00
_cell.angle_beta   90.00
_cell.angle_gamma   90.00
#
_symmetry.space_group_name_H-M   'P 1'
#
loop_
_entity.id
_entity.type
_entity.pdbx_description
1 polymer ?
#
loop_
_entity_poly.entity_id
_entity_poly.type
_entity_poly.pdbx_seq_one_letter_code
_entity_poly.pdbx_strand_id
1 'polypeptide(L)'
;APAHRLAALAAEAATVLAFARSGAAAADRGEDVRVTGAQVLYLAGDLARRAAAESVHLHGAYGMTEACDAQLFLRRAAVDSQWLGTGTELLREAAARGAADPADPA
;
A
#
# COMPACT_ATOMS: atom_id res chain seq x y z
N ALA A 1 -6.99 -19.04 -12.09
CA ALA A 1 -7.35 -18.33 -13.35
C ALA A 1 -7.09 -16.84 -13.20
N PRO A 2 -6.70 -16.12 -14.27
CA PRO A 2 -6.38 -14.68 -14.21
C PRO A 2 -7.53 -13.83 -13.64
N ALA A 3 -8.79 -14.15 -13.98
CA ALA A 3 -9.96 -13.47 -13.43
C ALA A 3 -10.05 -13.52 -11.90
N HIS A 4 -9.66 -14.64 -11.27
CA HIS A 4 -9.70 -14.76 -9.80
C HIS A 4 -8.60 -13.92 -9.13
N ARG A 5 -7.39 -13.87 -9.70
CA ARG A 5 -6.31 -12.99 -9.20
C ARG A 5 -6.69 -11.52 -9.33
N LEU A 6 -7.27 -11.13 -10.47
CA LEU A 6 -7.76 -9.77 -10.68
C LEU A 6 -8.86 -9.39 -9.69
N ALA A 7 -9.82 -10.29 -9.44
CA ALA A 7 -10.85 -10.08 -8.44
C ALA A 7 -10.26 -9.93 -7.02
N ALA A 8 -9.27 -10.73 -6.66
CA ALA A 8 -8.58 -10.62 -5.37
C ALA A 8 -7.85 -9.29 -5.21
N LEU A 9 -7.09 -8.86 -6.22
CA LEU A 9 -6.40 -7.56 -6.22
C LEU A 9 -7.38 -6.38 -6.14
N ALA A 10 -8.52 -6.47 -6.84
CA ALA A 10 -9.55 -5.44 -6.79
C ALA A 10 -10.23 -5.36 -5.40
N ALA A 11 -10.53 -6.51 -4.78
CA ALA A 11 -11.09 -6.56 -3.43
C ALA A 11 -10.11 -6.00 -2.39
N GLU A 12 -8.82 -6.33 -2.52
CA GLU A 12 -7.77 -5.79 -1.66
C GLU A 12 -7.60 -4.28 -1.86
N ALA A 13 -7.63 -3.77 -3.09
CA ALA A 13 -7.60 -2.34 -3.38
C ALA A 13 -8.77 -1.59 -2.74
N ALA A 14 -9.98 -2.13 -2.81
CA ALA A 14 -11.14 -1.55 -2.13
C ALA A 14 -10.95 -1.50 -0.61
N THR A 15 -10.36 -2.55 -0.02
CA THR A 15 -10.09 -2.65 1.41
C THR A 15 -9.05 -1.63 1.86
N VAL A 16 -7.91 -1.56 1.15
CA VAL A 16 -6.83 -0.61 1.45
C VAL A 16 -7.31 0.83 1.27
N LEU A 17 -8.11 1.12 0.25
CA LEU A 17 -8.68 2.45 0.04
C LEU A 17 -9.66 2.83 1.17
N ALA A 18 -10.51 1.91 1.60
CA ALA A 18 -11.41 2.15 2.74
C ALA A 18 -10.62 2.42 4.02
N PHE A 19 -9.56 1.64 4.26
CA PHE A 19 -8.69 1.83 5.42
C PHE A 19 -7.95 3.16 5.39
N ALA A 20 -7.41 3.56 4.24
CA ALA A 20 -6.76 4.85 4.04
C ALA A 20 -7.73 6.01 4.30
N ARG A 21 -8.98 5.93 3.80
CA ARG A 21 -10.01 6.94 4.05
C ARG A 21 -10.41 7.02 5.51
N SER A 22 -10.53 5.89 6.19
CA SER A 22 -10.79 5.85 7.63
C SER A 22 -9.68 6.52 8.43
N GLY A 23 -8.42 6.21 8.10
CA GLY A 23 -7.25 6.85 8.71
C GLY A 23 -7.19 8.36 8.45
N ALA A 24 -7.47 8.80 7.22
CA ALA A 24 -7.55 10.22 6.88
C ALA A 24 -8.65 10.93 7.70
N ALA A 25 -9.84 10.33 7.80
CA ALA A 25 -10.93 10.89 8.60
C ALA A 25 -10.60 10.97 10.10
N ALA A 26 -9.83 10.01 10.63
CA ALA A 26 -9.30 10.06 12.00
C ALA A 26 -8.29 11.20 12.18
N ALA A 27 -7.40 11.39 11.20
CA ALA A 27 -6.45 12.49 11.20
C ALA A 27 -7.16 13.86 11.20
N ASP A 28 -8.22 14.01 10.41
CA ASP A 28 -9.04 15.23 10.36
C ASP A 28 -9.72 15.54 11.71
N ARG A 29 -9.97 14.53 12.54
CA ARG A 29 -10.48 14.69 13.91
C ARG A 29 -9.39 14.96 14.95
N GLY A 30 -8.12 14.96 14.54
CA GLY A 30 -6.97 15.18 15.42
C GLY A 30 -6.53 13.94 16.20
N GLU A 31 -6.94 12.74 15.80
CA GLU A 31 -6.50 11.48 16.42
C GLU A 31 -5.04 11.16 16.03
N ASP A 32 -4.34 10.40 16.89
CA ASP A 32 -3.01 9.89 16.53
C ASP A 32 -3.13 8.74 15.53
N VAL A 33 -2.79 9.02 14.27
CA VAL A 33 -2.88 8.07 13.16
C VAL A 33 -1.53 7.51 12.73
N ARG A 34 -0.46 7.65 13.52
CA ARG A 34 0.89 7.24 13.09
C ARG A 34 0.97 5.74 12.75
N VAL A 35 0.42 4.88 13.61
CA VAL A 35 0.37 3.42 13.37
C VAL A 35 -0.48 3.12 12.14
N THR A 36 -1.70 3.67 12.07
CA THR A 36 -2.62 3.49 10.94
C THR A 36 -2.01 3.96 9.62
N GLY A 37 -1.35 5.11 9.61
CA GLY A 37 -0.67 5.66 8.44
C GLY A 37 0.47 4.75 7.96
N ALA A 38 1.28 4.24 8.88
CA ALA A 38 2.33 3.27 8.55
C ALA A 38 1.77 1.96 7.97
N GLN A 39 0.68 1.45 8.54
CA GLN A 39 -0.02 0.26 8.02
C GLN A 39 -0.59 0.50 6.61
N VAL A 40 -1.27 1.64 6.41
CA VAL A 40 -1.82 2.02 5.10
C VAL A 40 -0.71 2.14 4.06
N LEU A 41 0.40 2.82 4.38
CA LEU A 41 1.53 2.96 3.46
C LEU A 41 2.14 1.61 3.07
N TYR A 42 2.34 0.73 4.06
CA TYR A 42 2.85 -0.61 3.81
C TYR A 42 1.94 -1.41 2.87
N LEU A 43 0.64 -1.46 3.19
CA LEU A 43 -0.34 -2.23 2.43
C LEU A 43 -0.53 -1.65 1.02
N ALA A 44 -0.63 -0.33 0.89
CA ALA A 44 -0.81 0.34 -0.40
C ALA A 44 0.43 0.18 -1.30
N GLY A 45 1.63 0.34 -0.74
CA GLY A 45 2.88 0.15 -1.48
C GLY A 45 3.05 -1.29 -1.96
N ASP A 46 2.77 -2.27 -1.11
CA ASP A 46 2.85 -3.69 -1.50
C ASP A 46 1.80 -4.06 -2.56
N LEU A 47 0.56 -3.62 -2.37
CA LEU A 47 -0.53 -3.83 -3.34
C LEU A 47 -0.21 -3.20 -4.69
N ALA A 48 0.29 -1.95 -4.72
CA ALA A 48 0.63 -1.26 -5.96
C ALA A 48 1.68 -2.04 -6.77
N ARG A 49 2.71 -2.59 -6.11
CA ARG A 49 3.73 -3.42 -6.77
C ARG A 49 3.13 -4.70 -7.35
N ARG A 50 2.31 -5.43 -6.57
CA ARG A 50 1.67 -6.68 -7.02
C ARG A 50 0.70 -6.42 -8.17
N ALA A 51 -0.13 -5.39 -8.08
CA ALA A 51 -1.09 -5.04 -9.11
C ALA A 51 -0.41 -4.62 -10.42
N ALA A 52 0.64 -3.80 -10.34
CA ALA A 52 1.40 -3.41 -11.53
C ALA A 52 2.15 -4.58 -12.17
N ALA A 53 2.72 -5.48 -11.36
CA ALA A 53 3.37 -6.69 -11.86
C ALA A 53 2.39 -7.64 -12.56
N GLU A 54 1.19 -7.86 -12.00
CA GLU A 54 0.15 -8.67 -12.66
C GLU A 54 -0.33 -7.99 -13.95
N SER A 55 -0.45 -6.64 -13.97
CA SER A 55 -0.80 -5.90 -15.18
C SER A 55 0.22 -6.14 -16.31
N VAL A 56 1.52 -6.07 -16.01
CA VAL A 56 2.57 -6.42 -16.99
C VAL A 56 2.45 -7.87 -17.43
N HIS A 57 2.25 -8.80 -16.50
CA HIS A 57 2.13 -10.22 -16.80
C HIS A 57 0.96 -10.55 -17.73
N LEU A 58 -0.20 -9.91 -17.55
CA LEU A 58 -1.38 -10.09 -18.40
C LEU A 58 -1.14 -9.65 -19.86
N HIS A 59 -0.30 -8.64 -20.07
CA HIS A 59 0.06 -8.14 -21.40
C HIS A 59 1.28 -8.88 -22.00
N GLY A 60 1.93 -9.77 -21.24
CA GLY A 60 3.17 -10.43 -21.66
C GLY A 60 4.27 -9.43 -22.03
N ALA A 61 5.00 -9.68 -23.12
CA ALA A 61 6.07 -8.80 -23.58
C ALA A 61 5.59 -7.38 -23.93
N TYR A 62 4.34 -7.23 -24.39
CA TYR A 62 3.76 -5.92 -24.71
C TYR A 62 3.70 -5.01 -23.47
N GLY A 63 3.45 -5.59 -22.28
CA GLY A 63 3.37 -4.87 -21.02
C GLY A 63 4.67 -4.16 -20.62
N MET A 64 5.81 -4.56 -21.21
CA MET A 64 7.12 -3.96 -20.98
C MET A 64 7.51 -2.89 -22.00
N THR A 65 6.65 -2.60 -22.98
CA THR A 65 6.92 -1.59 -24.02
C THR A 65 6.43 -0.20 -23.60
N GLU A 66 6.96 0.85 -24.23
CA GLU A 66 6.49 2.23 -24.03
C GLU A 66 5.09 2.49 -24.60
N ALA A 67 4.58 1.61 -25.45
CA ALA A 67 3.20 1.65 -25.95
C ALA A 67 2.17 1.15 -24.92
N CYS A 68 2.62 0.60 -23.79
CA CYS A 68 1.77 0.13 -22.70
C CYS A 68 2.15 0.83 -21.39
N ASP A 69 1.16 1.42 -20.71
CA ASP A 69 1.39 2.10 -19.43
C ASP A 69 1.68 1.13 -18.26
N ALA A 70 1.49 -0.19 -18.44
CA ALA A 70 1.70 -1.17 -17.37
C ALA A 70 3.13 -1.08 -16.78
N GLN A 71 4.15 -0.97 -17.63
CA GLN A 71 5.54 -0.80 -17.17
C GLN A 71 5.81 0.57 -16.51
N LEU A 72 5.07 1.62 -16.86
CA LEU A 72 5.17 2.91 -16.17
C LEU A 72 4.71 2.77 -14.73
N PHE A 73 3.54 2.15 -14.51
CA PHE A 73 3.01 1.90 -13.17
C PHE A 73 3.88 0.93 -12.37
N LEU A 74 4.49 -0.06 -13.00
CA LEU A 74 5.44 -0.96 -12.34
C LEU A 74 6.65 -0.21 -11.78
N ARG A 75 7.27 0.66 -12.59
CA ARG A 75 8.40 1.49 -12.14
C ARG A 75 8.00 2.49 -11.07
N ARG A 76 6.82 3.11 -11.22
CA ARG A 76 6.31 4.06 -10.21
C ARG A 76 6.04 3.37 -8.88
N ALA A 77 5.41 2.20 -8.88
CA ALA A 77 5.15 1.45 -7.65
C ALA A 77 6.43 1.09 -6.89
N ALA A 78 7.54 0.83 -7.59
CA ALA A 78 8.84 0.60 -6.95
C ALA A 78 9.31 1.83 -6.16
N VAL A 79 9.17 3.03 -6.73
CA VAL A 79 9.55 4.30 -6.09
C VAL A 79 8.57 4.68 -4.98
N ASP A 80 7.27 4.68 -5.27
CA ASP A 80 6.23 5.13 -4.35
C ASP A 80 6.22 4.30 -3.05
N SER A 81 6.53 3.00 -3.14
CA SER A 81 6.60 2.11 -1.96
C SER A 81 7.72 2.45 -0.96
N GLN A 82 8.63 3.36 -1.33
CA GLN A 82 9.80 3.75 -0.54
C GLN A 82 9.86 5.26 -0.27
N TRP A 83 9.12 6.08 -1.03
CA TRP A 83 9.26 7.53 -1.05
C TRP A 83 9.08 8.21 0.33
N LEU A 84 8.17 7.70 1.15
CA LEU A 84 7.86 8.24 2.48
C LEU A 84 8.58 7.48 3.61
N GLY A 85 9.58 6.66 3.28
CA GLY A 85 10.14 5.62 4.13
C GLY A 85 9.54 4.25 3.80
N THR A 86 10.24 3.16 4.14
CA THR A 86 9.68 1.83 3.88
C THR A 86 8.59 1.51 4.91
N GLY A 87 7.49 0.91 4.46
CA GLY A 87 6.38 0.57 5.35
C GLY A 87 6.81 -0.28 6.56
N THR A 88 7.76 -1.20 6.37
CA THR A 88 8.30 -2.03 7.47
C THR A 88 9.09 -1.21 8.49
N GLU A 89 9.87 -0.22 8.07
CA GLU A 89 10.60 0.66 8.98
C GLU A 89 9.65 1.54 9.78
N LEU A 90 8.64 2.12 9.12
CA LEU A 90 7.65 2.97 9.76
C LEU A 90 6.77 2.20 10.74
N LEU A 91 6.40 0.95 10.40
CA LEU A 91 5.68 0.07 11.33
C LEU A 91 6.52 -0.25 12.56
N ARG A 92 7.83 -0.52 12.39
CA ARG A 92 8.75 -0.72 13.52
C ARG A 92 8.85 0.51 14.41
N GLU A 93 8.98 1.69 13.81
CA GLU A 93 9.02 2.96 14.56
C GLU A 93 7.71 3.21 15.32
N ALA A 94 6.57 3.00 14.68
CA ALA A 94 5.26 3.19 15.28
C ALA A 94 5.01 2.22 16.44
N ALA A 95 5.38 0.94 16.28
CA ALA A 95 5.29 -0.07 17.34
C ALA A 95 6.19 0.24 18.54
N ALA A 96 7.43 0.70 18.29
CA ALA A 96 8.35 1.09 19.35
C ALA A 96 7.83 2.27 20.18
N ARG A 97 7.07 3.18 19.56
CA ARG A 97 6.42 4.30 20.26
C ARG A 97 5.19 3.88 21.05
N GLY A 98 4.34 3.01 20.48
CA GLY A 98 3.18 2.47 21.20
C GLY A 98 3.60 1.69 22.46
N ALA A 99 4.66 0.88 22.36
CA ALA A 99 5.22 0.16 23.51
C ALA A 99 5.83 1.07 24.59
N ALA A 100 6.13 2.34 24.26
CA ALA A 100 6.68 3.32 25.19
C ALA A 100 5.60 4.22 25.82
N ASP A 101 4.34 4.11 25.42
CA ASP A 101 3.20 4.83 26.01
C ASP A 101 2.58 3.98 27.14
N PRO A 102 2.70 4.36 28.42
CA PRO A 102 2.20 3.57 29.55
C PRO A 102 0.66 3.57 29.68
N ALA A 103 -0.07 4.24 28.79
CA ALA A 103 -1.53 4.33 28.82
C ALA A 103 -2.26 3.33 27.87
N ASP A 104 -1.53 2.51 27.10
CA ASP A 104 -2.12 1.56 26.14
C ASP A 104 -2.19 0.13 26.73
N PRO A 105 -3.39 -0.39 27.08
CA PRO A 105 -3.53 -1.78 27.47
C PRO A 105 -3.52 -2.66 26.21
N ALA A 106 -2.36 -3.27 25.95
CA ALA A 106 -2.21 -4.39 25.01
C ALA A 106 -3.23 -5.51 25.25
#